data_AF-A0A5C3QLE4-F1
#
_entry.id   AF-A0A5C3QLE4-F1
#
_cell.length_a   1.000
_cell.length_b   1.000
_cell.length_c   1.000
_cell.angle_alpha   90.00
_cell.angle_beta   90.00
_cell.angle_gamma   90.00
#
_symmetry.space_group_name_H-M   'P 1'
#
loop_
_entity.id
_entity.type
_entity.pdbx_description
1 polymer ?
#
loop_
_entity_poly.entity_id
_entity_poly.type
_entity_poly.pdbx_seq_one_letter_code
_entity_poly.pdbx_strand_id
1 'polypeptide(L)'
;KSHLRPPKLAPSAWQLYFTDWIQKHQATSTRKLNVAQAAKEAGQEYATLTAEEKEPYKRKSQSMKEQRERELSTYMHSLTPDDIKRENVFRAEQRKLGRSRKSNIKDPNAPKKPLSAYFMFLQWIRASADRVNEVFGTETETTKQSVLAAARWRAMTDDERKAFLAQAEQEKMEYEAARRVYDEGNAGGVSVGSGTNIHFSIMSQSP
;
A
#
# COMPACT_ATOMS: atom_id res chain seq x y z
N LYS A 1 4.92 -4.81 23.86
CA LYS A 1 3.92 -5.47 22.96
C LYS A 1 3.29 -4.38 22.12
N SER A 2 2.91 -4.64 20.86
CA SER A 2 2.20 -3.66 20.01
C SER A 2 0.98 -3.12 20.73
N HIS A 3 0.81 -1.80 20.73
CA HIS A 3 -0.40 -1.13 21.23
C HIS A 3 -1.52 -1.17 20.17
N LEU A 4 -1.13 -1.16 18.89
CA LEU A 4 -2.06 -1.22 17.77
C LEU A 4 -2.67 -2.61 17.60
N ARG A 5 -3.95 -2.63 17.24
CA ARG A 5 -4.75 -3.83 16.96
C ARG A 5 -5.43 -3.69 15.60
N PRO A 6 -4.68 -3.88 14.49
CA PRO A 6 -5.31 -3.91 13.18
C PRO A 6 -6.32 -5.05 13.08
N PRO A 7 -7.31 -4.96 12.18
CA PRO A 7 -8.25 -6.06 11.95
C PRO A 7 -7.49 -7.37 11.68
N LYS A 8 -8.14 -8.53 11.84
CA LYS A 8 -7.52 -9.86 11.57
C LYS A 8 -7.59 -10.29 10.11
N LEU A 9 -6.58 -11.02 9.64
CA LEU A 9 -6.54 -11.54 8.26
C LEU A 9 -7.83 -12.28 7.91
N ALA A 10 -8.36 -12.01 6.72
CA ALA A 10 -9.52 -12.71 6.20
C ALA A 10 -9.17 -14.19 5.97
N PRO A 11 -10.04 -15.13 6.36
CA PRO A 11 -9.78 -16.54 6.18
C PRO A 11 -9.74 -16.92 4.70
N SER A 12 -8.88 -17.85 4.34
CA SER A 12 -8.82 -18.44 3.01
C SER A 12 -10.04 -19.32 2.74
N ALA A 13 -10.29 -19.63 1.46
CA ALA A 13 -11.36 -20.55 1.08
C ALA A 13 -11.24 -21.92 1.79
N TRP A 14 -10.01 -22.45 1.89
CA TRP A 14 -9.72 -23.67 2.65
C TRP A 14 -10.06 -23.51 4.14
N GLN A 15 -9.67 -22.41 4.79
CA GLN A 15 -9.99 -22.21 6.21
C GLN A 15 -11.50 -22.15 6.45
N LEU A 16 -12.26 -21.54 5.54
CA LEU A 16 -13.72 -21.50 5.62
C LEU A 16 -14.35 -22.88 5.44
N TYR A 17 -13.86 -23.64 4.46
CA TYR A 17 -14.27 -25.02 4.29
C TYR A 17 -13.94 -25.86 5.53
N PHE A 18 -12.72 -25.75 6.05
CA PHE A 18 -12.29 -26.52 7.22
C PHE A 18 -13.12 -26.18 8.47
N THR A 19 -13.48 -24.91 8.67
CA THR A 19 -14.38 -24.54 9.77
C THR A 19 -15.78 -25.14 9.61
N ASP A 20 -16.31 -25.15 8.39
CA ASP A 20 -17.62 -25.77 8.09
C ASP A 20 -17.57 -27.30 8.25
N TRP A 21 -16.49 -27.92 7.78
CA TRP A 21 -16.22 -29.35 7.94
C TRP A 21 -16.19 -29.77 9.41
N ILE A 22 -15.48 -29.01 10.26
CA ILE A 22 -15.43 -29.27 11.71
C ILE A 22 -16.84 -29.15 12.32
N GLN A 23 -17.59 -28.11 11.96
CA GLN A 23 -18.94 -27.90 12.50
C GLN A 23 -19.89 -29.05 12.15
N LYS A 24 -19.85 -29.52 10.89
CA LYS A 24 -20.61 -30.70 10.45
C LYS A 24 -20.22 -31.96 11.23
N HIS A 25 -18.93 -32.22 11.41
CA HIS A 25 -18.45 -33.40 12.14
C HIS A 25 -18.79 -33.36 13.63
N GLN A 26 -18.76 -32.18 14.26
CA GLN A 26 -19.19 -32.01 15.65
C GLN A 26 -20.69 -32.16 15.83
N ALA A 27 -21.49 -31.81 14.81
CA ALA A 27 -22.94 -32.02 14.84
C ALA A 27 -23.30 -33.50 14.70
N THR A 28 -22.53 -34.28 13.92
CA THR A 28 -22.79 -35.71 13.70
C THR A 28 -22.10 -36.63 14.73
N SER A 29 -21.05 -36.16 15.40
CA SER A 29 -20.28 -36.96 16.34
C SER A 29 -20.00 -36.21 17.63
N THR A 30 -20.37 -36.81 18.76
CA THR A 30 -20.06 -36.30 20.11
C THR A 30 -18.62 -36.59 20.55
N ARG A 31 -17.83 -37.31 19.73
CA ARG A 31 -16.44 -37.65 20.04
C ARG A 31 -15.55 -36.43 19.86
N LYS A 32 -14.68 -36.18 20.85
CA LYS A 32 -13.66 -35.11 20.77
C LYS A 32 -12.74 -35.35 19.56
N LEU A 33 -12.82 -34.46 18.58
CA LEU A 33 -12.02 -34.51 17.36
C LEU A 33 -10.56 -34.17 17.65
N ASN A 34 -9.64 -34.95 17.07
CA ASN A 34 -8.23 -34.58 17.02
C ASN A 34 -8.01 -33.61 15.85
N VAL A 35 -7.60 -32.38 16.15
CA VAL A 35 -7.44 -31.30 15.15
C VAL A 35 -6.48 -31.67 14.03
N ALA A 36 -5.39 -32.38 14.34
CA ALA A 36 -4.41 -32.77 13.32
C ALA A 36 -4.99 -33.80 12.35
N GLN A 37 -5.76 -34.76 12.87
CA GLN A 37 -6.43 -35.77 12.05
C GLN A 37 -7.55 -35.13 11.22
N ALA A 38 -8.37 -34.27 11.84
CA ALA A 38 -9.42 -33.52 11.17
C ALA A 38 -8.88 -32.67 9.99
N ALA A 39 -7.75 -31.98 10.19
CA ALA A 39 -7.13 -31.19 9.14
C ALA A 39 -6.65 -32.05 7.96
N LYS A 40 -6.14 -33.26 8.25
CA LYS A 40 -5.70 -34.21 7.22
C LYS A 40 -6.89 -34.73 6.39
N GLU A 41 -7.94 -35.19 7.06
CA GLU A 41 -9.14 -35.72 6.42
C GLU A 41 -9.87 -34.66 5.60
N ALA A 42 -10.14 -33.50 6.19
CA ALA A 42 -10.75 -32.38 5.49
C ALA A 42 -9.89 -31.92 4.30
N GLY A 43 -8.56 -31.98 4.42
CA GLY A 43 -7.65 -31.58 3.35
C GLY A 43 -7.73 -32.50 2.13
N GLN A 44 -7.87 -33.79 2.38
CA GLN A 44 -8.09 -34.80 1.32
C GLN A 44 -9.45 -34.58 0.65
N GLU A 45 -10.51 -34.38 1.43
CA GLU A 45 -11.86 -34.13 0.90
C GLU A 45 -11.89 -32.85 0.07
N TYR A 46 -11.32 -31.75 0.58
CA TYR A 46 -11.22 -30.48 -0.15
C TYR A 46 -10.43 -30.61 -1.45
N ALA A 47 -9.39 -31.46 -1.50
CA ALA A 47 -8.64 -31.69 -2.73
C ALA A 47 -9.54 -32.31 -3.81
N THR A 48 -10.44 -33.23 -3.44
CA THR A 48 -11.38 -33.90 -4.36
C THR A 48 -12.57 -33.06 -4.81
N LEU A 49 -12.92 -32.00 -4.07
CA LEU A 49 -14.02 -31.11 -4.44
C LEU A 49 -13.81 -30.48 -5.82
N THR A 50 -14.90 -30.39 -6.58
CA THR A 50 -14.97 -29.70 -7.87
C THR A 50 -14.78 -28.19 -7.72
N ALA A 51 -14.55 -27.51 -8.85
CA ALA A 51 -14.46 -26.05 -8.86
C ALA A 51 -15.77 -25.39 -8.39
N GLU A 52 -16.92 -25.96 -8.75
CA GLU A 52 -18.24 -25.47 -8.39
C GLU A 52 -18.50 -25.58 -6.88
N GLU A 53 -18.09 -26.68 -6.25
CA GLU A 53 -18.18 -26.87 -4.80
C GLU A 53 -17.23 -25.96 -4.03
N LYS A 54 -16.07 -25.61 -4.60
CA LYS A 54 -15.10 -24.68 -4.03
C LYS A 54 -15.51 -23.21 -4.19
N GLU A 55 -16.27 -22.89 -5.23
CA GLU A 55 -16.68 -21.54 -5.58
C GLU A 55 -17.37 -20.75 -4.46
N PRO A 56 -18.33 -21.28 -3.67
CA PRO A 56 -18.92 -20.54 -2.56
C PRO A 56 -17.87 -20.13 -1.50
N TYR A 57 -16.91 -21.00 -1.18
CA TYR A 57 -15.85 -20.69 -0.23
C TYR A 57 -14.86 -19.66 -0.79
N LYS A 58 -14.57 -19.72 -2.09
CA LYS A 58 -13.74 -18.74 -2.79
C LYS A 58 -14.40 -17.36 -2.77
N ARG A 59 -15.67 -17.27 -3.16
CA ARG A 59 -16.46 -16.02 -3.15
C ARG A 59 -16.57 -15.43 -1.76
N LYS A 60 -16.86 -16.26 -0.75
CA LYS A 60 -16.94 -15.83 0.65
C LYS A 60 -15.57 -15.30 1.14
N SER A 61 -14.49 -16.02 0.85
CA SER A 61 -13.12 -15.57 1.19
C SER A 61 -12.78 -14.23 0.53
N GLN A 62 -13.12 -14.04 -0.75
CA GLN A 62 -12.92 -12.77 -1.45
C GLN A 62 -13.72 -11.63 -0.81
N SER A 63 -15.01 -11.83 -0.56
CA SER A 63 -15.85 -10.83 0.10
C SER A 63 -15.30 -10.41 1.47
N MET A 64 -14.83 -11.37 2.29
CA MET A 64 -14.19 -11.04 3.57
C MET A 64 -12.84 -10.34 3.41
N LYS A 65 -12.07 -10.60 2.34
CA LYS A 65 -10.85 -9.84 2.03
C LYS A 65 -11.18 -8.38 1.72
N GLU A 66 -12.17 -8.15 0.87
CA GLU A 66 -12.63 -6.80 0.52
C GLU A 66 -13.16 -6.04 1.75
N GLN A 67 -13.97 -6.70 2.58
CA GLN A 67 -14.43 -6.11 3.84
C GLN A 67 -13.27 -5.74 4.75
N ARG A 68 -12.30 -6.66 4.92
CA ARG A 68 -11.09 -6.40 5.69
C ARG A 68 -10.29 -5.24 5.13
N GLU A 69 -10.15 -5.11 3.82
CA GLU A 69 -9.42 -4.00 3.21
C GLU A 69 -10.07 -2.66 3.51
N ARG A 70 -11.41 -2.60 3.48
CA ARG A 70 -12.18 -1.43 3.92
C ARG A 70 -11.95 -1.13 5.40
N GLU A 71 -12.13 -2.12 6.26
CA GLU A 71 -11.90 -1.98 7.71
C GLU A 71 -10.47 -1.58 8.04
N LEU A 72 -9.48 -2.15 7.34
CA LEU A 72 -8.08 -1.81 7.52
C LEU A 72 -7.80 -0.39 7.04
N SER A 73 -8.40 0.04 5.93
CA SER A 73 -8.30 1.41 5.46
C SER A 73 -8.88 2.38 6.49
N THR A 74 -10.11 2.17 6.96
CA THR A 74 -10.73 2.98 8.01
C THR A 74 -9.88 3.00 9.28
N TYR A 75 -9.38 1.83 9.70
CA TYR A 75 -8.50 1.72 10.86
C TYR A 75 -7.22 2.53 10.69
N MET A 76 -6.54 2.43 9.54
CA MET A 76 -5.33 3.20 9.26
C MET A 76 -5.58 4.71 9.25
N HIS A 77 -6.72 5.18 8.71
CA HIS A 77 -7.08 6.60 8.73
C HIS A 77 -7.50 7.10 10.12
N SER A 78 -7.94 6.21 11.01
CA SER A 78 -8.25 6.56 12.41
C SER A 78 -7.03 6.71 13.32
N LEU A 79 -5.86 6.25 12.88
CA LEU A 79 -4.64 6.32 13.69
C LEU A 79 -4.13 7.75 13.78
N THR A 80 -3.72 8.15 14.98
CA THR A 80 -3.00 9.40 15.16
C THR A 80 -1.54 9.26 14.71
N PRO A 81 -0.90 10.35 14.27
CA PRO A 81 0.54 10.39 14.02
C PRO A 81 1.39 9.89 15.20
N ASP A 82 0.97 10.17 16.44
CA ASP A 82 1.63 9.69 17.65
C ASP A 82 1.50 8.18 17.85
N ASP A 83 0.33 7.61 17.56
CA ASP A 83 0.14 6.16 17.57
C ASP A 83 1.06 5.46 16.58
N ILE A 84 1.17 6.01 15.36
CA ILE A 84 2.04 5.51 14.30
C ILE A 84 3.51 5.64 14.72
N LYS A 85 3.91 6.77 15.32
CA LYS A 85 5.27 7.00 15.81
C LYS A 85 5.65 5.99 16.89
N ARG A 86 4.81 5.79 17.90
CA ARG A 86 5.03 4.82 18.99
C ARG A 86 5.16 3.39 18.45
N GLU A 87 4.27 2.97 17.55
CA GLU A 87 4.33 1.64 16.95
C GLU A 87 5.57 1.47 16.06
N ASN A 88 5.99 2.51 15.34
CA ASN A 88 7.19 2.46 14.51
C ASN A 88 8.48 2.33 15.33
N VAL A 89 8.58 2.98 16.49
CA VAL A 89 9.67 2.77 17.45
C VAL A 89 9.69 1.32 17.91
N PHE A 90 8.54 0.79 18.34
CA PHE A 90 8.42 -0.61 18.75
C PHE A 90 8.83 -1.58 17.62
N ARG A 91 8.37 -1.37 16.38
CA ARG A 91 8.74 -2.21 15.23
C ARG A 91 10.23 -2.14 14.90
N ALA A 92 10.84 -0.96 15.02
CA ALA A 92 12.27 -0.78 14.82
C ALA A 92 13.09 -1.56 15.87
N GLU A 93 12.69 -1.50 17.15
CA GLU A 93 13.31 -2.29 18.22
C GLU A 93 13.14 -3.81 17.98
N GLN A 94 11.95 -4.27 17.58
CA GLN A 94 11.75 -5.69 17.27
C GLN A 94 12.61 -6.16 16.09
N ARG A 95 12.85 -5.30 15.09
CA ARG A 95 13.80 -5.60 14.00
C ARG A 95 15.23 -5.66 14.51
N LYS A 96 15.65 -4.71 15.37
CA LYS A 96 16.99 -4.70 15.99
C LYS A 96 17.25 -5.97 16.82
N LEU A 97 16.22 -6.47 17.50
CA LEU A 97 16.28 -7.71 18.28
C LEU A 97 16.10 -8.99 17.44
N GLY A 98 15.94 -8.89 16.11
CA GLY A 98 15.72 -10.05 15.24
C GLY A 98 14.37 -10.76 15.42
N ARG A 99 13.46 -10.21 16.22
CA ARG A 99 12.16 -10.82 16.57
C ARG A 99 11.07 -10.58 15.52
N SER A 100 11.30 -9.65 14.60
CA SER A 100 10.33 -9.27 13.57
C SER A 100 11.03 -8.73 12.32
N ARG A 101 10.38 -8.86 11.16
CA ARG A 101 10.76 -8.23 9.89
C ARG A 101 9.73 -7.22 9.40
N LYS A 102 8.76 -6.85 10.24
CA LYS A 102 7.69 -5.90 9.89
C LYS A 102 8.27 -4.51 9.65
N SER A 103 7.88 -3.90 8.53
CA SER A 103 8.25 -2.52 8.19
C SER A 103 7.48 -1.51 9.04
N ASN A 104 7.94 -0.26 8.99
CA ASN A 104 7.25 0.85 9.60
C ASN A 104 5.90 1.09 8.91
N ILE A 105 4.90 1.49 9.69
CA ILE A 105 3.59 1.98 9.23
C ILE A 105 3.80 3.36 8.62
N LYS A 106 3.18 3.58 7.47
CA LYS A 106 3.07 4.88 6.80
C LYS A 106 1.72 5.48 7.16
N ASP A 107 1.71 6.76 7.53
CA ASP A 107 0.47 7.48 7.81
C ASP A 107 -0.25 7.81 6.49
N PRO A 108 -1.50 7.35 6.29
CA PRO A 108 -2.29 7.72 5.11
C PRO A 108 -2.75 9.18 5.11
N ASN A 109 -2.86 9.82 6.28
CA ASN A 109 -3.32 11.21 6.43
C ASN A 109 -2.19 12.23 6.26
N ALA A 110 -0.93 11.79 6.30
CA ALA A 110 0.21 12.69 6.11
C ALA A 110 0.28 13.16 4.65
N PRO A 111 0.48 14.47 4.39
CA PRO A 111 0.72 14.97 3.05
C PRO A 111 1.86 14.21 2.37
N LYS A 112 1.69 13.89 1.08
CA LYS A 112 2.72 13.21 0.29
C LYS A 112 3.75 14.23 -0.18
N LYS A 113 5.03 13.88 -0.06
CA LYS A 113 6.11 14.73 -0.58
C LYS A 113 5.96 14.88 -2.10
N PRO A 114 6.08 16.11 -2.63
CA PRO A 114 5.99 16.34 -4.07
C PRO A 114 7.25 15.80 -4.75
N LEU A 115 7.19 15.72 -6.08
CA LEU A 115 8.33 15.30 -6.87
C LEU A 115 9.37 16.42 -6.94
N SER A 116 10.64 16.06 -7.00
CA SER A 116 11.66 17.03 -7.37
C SER A 116 11.60 17.32 -8.85
N ALA A 117 12.17 18.45 -9.28
CA ALA A 117 12.25 18.84 -10.69
C ALA A 117 12.81 17.71 -11.59
N TYR A 118 13.82 16.98 -11.10
CA TYR A 118 14.38 15.83 -11.82
C TYR A 118 13.39 14.66 -11.95
N PHE A 119 12.62 14.35 -10.91
CA PHE A 119 11.61 13.28 -11.00
C PHE A 119 10.40 13.68 -11.87
N MET A 120 10.04 14.96 -11.88
CA MET A 120 9.06 15.50 -12.84
C MET A 120 9.56 15.35 -14.27
N PHE A 121 10.83 15.66 -14.52
CA PHE A 121 11.47 15.43 -15.81
C PHE A 121 11.45 13.95 -16.22
N LEU A 122 11.74 13.02 -15.30
CA LEU A 122 11.63 11.59 -15.58
C LEU A 122 10.20 11.16 -15.93
N GLN A 123 9.19 11.71 -15.23
CA GLN A 123 7.79 11.47 -15.58
C GLN A 123 7.45 12.03 -16.95
N TRP A 124 7.91 13.24 -17.27
CA TRP A 124 7.70 13.88 -18.56
C TRP A 124 8.28 13.03 -19.70
N ILE A 125 9.49 12.49 -19.55
CA ILE A 125 10.06 11.53 -20.51
C ILE A 125 9.12 10.33 -20.65
N ARG A 126 8.80 9.67 -19.53
CA ARG A 126 8.00 8.43 -19.50
C ARG A 126 6.55 8.61 -19.97
N ALA A 127 6.05 9.84 -20.01
CA ALA A 127 4.71 10.14 -20.49
C ALA A 127 4.57 10.06 -22.03
N SER A 128 5.67 10.03 -22.78
CA SER A 128 5.63 9.87 -24.25
C SER A 128 6.58 8.75 -24.70
N ALA A 129 6.07 7.84 -25.53
CA ALA A 129 6.88 6.79 -26.14
C ALA A 129 8.02 7.37 -26.99
N ASP A 130 7.80 8.51 -27.65
CA ASP A 130 8.82 9.17 -28.46
C ASP A 130 9.97 9.68 -27.61
N ARG A 131 9.66 10.29 -26.46
CA ARG A 131 10.69 10.76 -25.51
C ARG A 131 11.41 9.61 -24.82
N VAL A 132 10.69 8.54 -24.50
CA VAL A 132 11.28 7.30 -24.00
C VAL A 132 12.28 6.76 -25.01
N ASN A 133 11.90 6.65 -26.29
CA ASN A 133 12.78 6.16 -27.34
C ASN A 133 13.95 7.11 -27.60
N GLU A 134 13.75 8.43 -27.54
CA GLU A 134 14.81 9.43 -27.71
C GLU A 134 15.85 9.33 -26.59
N VAL A 135 15.42 9.22 -25.34
CA VAL A 135 16.31 9.30 -24.16
C VAL A 135 16.86 7.93 -23.76
N PHE A 136 16.06 6.87 -23.87
CA PHE A 136 16.42 5.52 -23.42
C PHE A 136 16.67 4.54 -24.57
N GLY A 137 16.20 4.84 -25.78
CA GLY A 137 16.27 3.90 -26.90
C GLY A 137 15.56 2.59 -26.56
N THR A 138 16.24 1.48 -26.81
CA THR A 138 15.75 0.13 -26.49
C THR A 138 16.14 -0.33 -25.08
N GLU A 139 16.78 0.52 -24.28
CA GLU A 139 17.28 0.11 -22.96
C GLU A 139 16.12 -0.02 -21.97
N THR A 140 16.00 -1.20 -21.37
CA THR A 140 14.94 -1.53 -20.40
C THR A 140 15.46 -1.56 -18.96
N GLU A 141 16.77 -1.62 -18.76
CA GLU A 141 17.38 -1.72 -17.45
C GLU A 141 17.31 -0.36 -16.72
N THR A 142 16.70 -0.36 -15.53
CA THR A 142 16.32 0.87 -14.81
C THR A 142 17.54 1.69 -14.37
N THR A 143 18.64 1.06 -13.98
CA THR A 143 19.87 1.73 -13.57
C THR A 143 20.52 2.44 -14.76
N LYS A 144 20.66 1.78 -15.92
CA LYS A 144 21.15 2.41 -17.14
C LYS A 144 20.24 3.54 -17.63
N GLN A 145 18.91 3.35 -17.63
CA GLN A 145 17.98 4.43 -17.93
C GLN A 145 18.18 5.64 -17.00
N SER A 146 18.42 5.39 -15.71
CA SER A 146 18.67 6.47 -14.76
C SER A 146 19.96 7.23 -15.07
N VAL A 147 21.01 6.55 -15.55
CA VAL A 147 22.26 7.19 -16.01
C VAL A 147 22.01 8.05 -17.24
N LEU A 148 21.28 7.53 -18.24
CA LEU A 148 20.94 8.26 -19.47
C LEU A 148 20.11 9.52 -19.19
N ALA A 149 19.05 9.40 -18.38
CA ALA A 149 18.24 10.55 -17.98
C ALA A 149 19.05 11.58 -17.20
N ALA A 150 19.95 11.15 -16.30
CA ALA A 150 20.80 12.06 -15.56
C ALA A 150 21.81 12.78 -16.48
N ALA A 151 22.31 12.12 -17.52
CA ALA A 151 23.15 12.76 -18.54
C ALA A 151 22.35 13.80 -19.33
N ARG A 152 21.13 13.46 -19.79
CA ARG A 152 20.24 14.39 -20.49
C ARG A 152 19.89 15.60 -19.64
N TRP A 153 19.51 15.40 -18.37
CA TRP A 153 19.18 16.49 -17.45
C TRP A 153 20.33 17.49 -17.25
N ARG A 154 21.57 16.99 -17.17
CA ARG A 154 22.76 17.86 -17.08
C ARG A 154 23.05 18.60 -18.39
N ALA A 155 22.77 17.98 -19.53
CA ALA A 155 22.96 18.56 -20.85
C ALA A 155 21.88 19.61 -21.23
N MET A 156 20.73 19.61 -20.56
CA MET A 156 19.69 20.63 -20.76
C MET A 156 20.20 22.03 -20.42
N THR A 157 19.59 23.04 -21.02
CA THR A 157 19.81 24.44 -20.68
C THR A 157 19.09 24.83 -19.38
N ASP A 158 19.48 25.96 -18.80
CA ASP A 158 18.79 26.49 -17.62
C ASP A 158 17.33 26.83 -17.93
N ASP A 159 17.02 27.33 -19.13
CA ASP A 159 15.65 27.65 -19.54
C ASP A 159 14.76 26.40 -19.67
N GLU A 160 15.29 25.31 -20.23
CA GLU A 160 14.57 24.03 -20.31
C GLU A 160 14.34 23.42 -18.92
N ARG A 161 15.31 23.59 -18.00
CA ARG A 161 15.15 23.14 -16.60
C ARG A 161 14.24 24.05 -15.79
N LYS A 162 14.14 25.34 -16.15
CA LYS A 162 13.43 26.37 -15.39
C LYS A 162 11.97 26.01 -15.16
N ALA A 163 11.29 25.45 -16.16
CA ALA A 163 9.90 25.01 -16.03
C ALA A 163 9.75 23.93 -14.94
N PHE A 164 10.61 22.90 -14.95
CA PHE A 164 10.59 21.84 -13.95
C PHE A 164 11.00 22.33 -12.56
N LEU A 165 11.98 23.24 -12.47
CA LEU A 165 12.41 23.84 -11.21
C LEU A 165 11.32 24.72 -10.59
N ALA A 166 10.67 25.55 -11.40
CA ALA A 166 9.57 26.39 -10.95
C ALA A 166 8.37 25.55 -10.48
N GLN A 167 8.00 24.51 -11.23
CA GLN A 167 6.93 23.61 -10.84
C GLN A 167 7.26 22.86 -9.53
N ALA A 168 8.49 22.36 -9.38
CA ALA A 168 8.92 21.67 -8.17
C ALA A 168 8.93 22.59 -6.94
N GLU A 169 9.31 23.86 -7.10
CA GLU A 169 9.27 24.82 -5.99
C GLU A 169 7.83 25.16 -5.60
N GLN A 170 6.93 25.31 -6.59
CA GLN A 170 5.51 25.53 -6.33
C GLN A 170 4.88 24.36 -5.56
N GLU A 171 5.06 23.13 -6.04
CA GLU A 171 4.53 21.94 -5.35
C GLU A 171 5.16 21.75 -3.96
N LYS A 172 6.44 22.13 -3.80
CA LYS A 172 7.11 22.14 -2.49
C LYS A 172 6.48 23.13 -1.52
N MET A 173 6.19 24.36 -1.96
CA MET A 173 5.51 25.35 -1.12
C MET A 173 4.12 24.87 -0.69
N GLU A 174 3.34 24.27 -1.62
CA GLU A 174 2.03 23.70 -1.31
C GLU A 174 2.12 22.55 -0.31
N TYR A 175 3.11 21.66 -0.47
CA TYR A 175 3.35 20.59 0.48
C TYR A 175 3.76 21.12 1.85
N GLU A 176 4.62 22.13 1.93
CA GLU A 176 5.04 22.74 3.19
C GLU A 176 3.85 23.38 3.93
N ALA A 177 2.97 24.06 3.19
CA ALA A 177 1.73 24.60 3.74
C ALA A 177 0.78 23.49 4.23
N ALA A 178 0.52 22.46 3.42
CA ALA A 178 -0.31 21.32 3.80
C ALA A 178 0.27 20.56 5.00
N ARG A 179 1.61 20.42 5.04
CA ARG A 179 2.32 19.76 6.12
C ARG A 179 2.22 20.52 7.42
N ARG A 180 2.32 21.85 7.37
CA ARG A 180 2.13 22.71 8.54
C ARG A 180 0.73 22.55 9.12
N VAL A 181 -0.32 22.58 8.28
CA VAL A 181 -1.70 22.36 8.73
C VAL A 181 -1.88 20.97 9.35
N TYR A 182 -1.29 19.93 8.75
CA TYR A 182 -1.32 18.58 9.30
C TYR A 182 -0.60 18.47 10.66
N ASP A 183 0.58 19.07 10.79
CA ASP A 183 1.35 19.04 12.05
C ASP A 183 0.63 19.87 13.14
N GLU A 184 0.01 21.01 12.81
CA GLU A 184 -0.81 21.84 13.72
C GLU A 184 -2.11 21.12 14.15
N GLY A 185 -2.84 20.51 13.20
CA GLY A 185 -4.04 19.72 13.49
C GLY A 185 -3.75 18.49 14.35
N ASN A 186 -2.56 17.90 14.21
CA ASN A 186 -2.09 16.83 15.07
C ASN A 186 -1.69 17.32 16.48
N ALA A 187 -1.11 18.51 16.60
CA ALA A 187 -0.77 19.11 17.91
C ALA A 187 -2.01 19.55 18.71
N GLY A 188 -3.12 19.86 18.03
CA GLY A 188 -4.37 20.35 18.63
C GLY A 188 -5.41 19.29 19.01
N GLY A 189 -5.20 18.00 18.74
CA GLY A 189 -6.10 16.92 19.17
C GLY A 189 -7.50 16.90 18.52
N VAL A 190 -7.74 17.66 17.45
CA VAL A 190 -9.02 17.69 16.73
C VAL A 190 -8.82 17.15 15.31
N SER A 191 -9.20 15.89 15.10
CA SER A 191 -9.22 15.30 13.76
C SER A 191 -10.37 15.90 12.94
N VAL A 192 -10.08 16.92 12.13
CA VAL A 192 -11.00 17.33 11.06
C VAL A 192 -10.71 16.44 9.86
N GLY A 193 -11.60 15.48 9.62
CA GLY A 193 -11.61 14.72 8.38
C GLY A 193 -11.83 15.66 7.20
N SER A 194 -10.79 15.86 6.40
CA SER A 194 -10.92 16.38 5.04
C SER A 194 -9.92 15.67 4.16
N GLY A 195 -10.37 14.53 3.61
CA GLY A 195 -9.73 13.89 2.49
C GLY A 195 -9.85 14.77 1.26
N THR A 196 -8.91 15.68 1.07
CA THR A 196 -8.63 16.25 -0.25
C THR A 196 -7.65 15.31 -0.95
N ASN A 197 -8.20 14.31 -1.63
CA ASN A 197 -7.49 13.70 -2.76
C ASN A 197 -7.37 14.77 -3.84
N ILE A 198 -6.29 15.56 -3.78
CA ILE A 198 -5.93 16.46 -4.88
C ILE A 198 -5.44 15.58 -6.03
N HIS A 199 -6.36 15.23 -6.92
CA HIS A 199 -6.07 14.63 -8.20
C HIS A 199 -5.43 15.71 -9.07
N PHE A 200 -4.11 15.64 -9.25
CA PHE A 200 -3.38 16.51 -10.16
C PHE A 200 -3.78 16.17 -11.60
N SER A 201 -4.68 16.98 -12.18
CA SER A 201 -4.95 16.98 -13.61
C SER A 201 -3.72 17.43 -14.37
N ILE A 202 -3.12 16.51 -15.12
CA ILE A 202 -2.10 16.80 -16.11
C ILE A 202 -2.85 17.36 -17.32
N MET A 203 -2.85 18.69 -17.49
CA MET A 203 -3.35 19.31 -18.71
C MET A 203 -2.51 18.85 -19.89
N SER A 204 -3.13 18.10 -20.82
CA SER A 204 -2.62 17.96 -22.17
C SER A 204 -2.80 19.30 -22.88
N GLN A 205 -1.71 20.02 -23.11
CA GLN A 205 -1.71 21.06 -24.12
C GLN A 205 -0.68 20.69 -25.18
N SER A 206 -1.18 20.49 -26.39
CA SER A 206 -0.46 20.53 -27.66
C SER A 206 -1.47 20.80 -28.76
N PRO A 207 -1.06 21.44 -29.86
CA PRO A 207 -0.11 22.53 -30.01
C PRO A 207 -0.80 23.87 -30.28
#